data_AF-A0A2D4HB49-F1
#
_entry.id   AF-A0A2D4HB49-F1
#
_cell.length_a   1.000
_cell.length_b   1.000
_cell.length_c   1.000
_cell.angle_alpha   90.00
_cell.angle_beta   90.00
_cell.angle_gamma   90.00
#
_symmetry.space_group_name_H-M   'P 1'
#
loop_
_entity.id
_entity.type
_entity.pdbx_description
1 polymer ?
#
loop_
_entity_poly.entity_id
_entity_poly.type
_entity_poly.pdbx_seq_one_letter_code
_entity_poly.pdbx_strand_id
1 'polypeptide(L)'
;ILIGLLSRIVPLRAKKGQLLKLIIMSATLRVEDFTANQKLFPVPPPVIQVDARQFPVTVHFNKRTPLEDYSGECFRKVCKIHRMLPPGGILVFLTGQAEVHSLCRRLRKSFPFCKNATPGFEFEDDSVEAVRRFKKSKQKKKNTLQSLPKIDLDNYSILPIDEGDEDREAAEDDEEANSAGSDLDLDLGENCLQEGEKPDSS
;
A
#
# COMPACT_ATOMS: atom_id res chain seq x y z
N ILE A 1 19.81 -6.69 17.66
CA ILE A 1 20.03 -6.88 19.12
C ILE A 1 19.67 -8.29 19.58
N LEU A 2 18.39 -8.72 19.46
CA LEU A 2 17.93 -10.03 19.94
C LEU A 2 18.77 -11.22 19.41
N ILE A 3 19.05 -11.27 18.11
CA ILE A 3 19.85 -12.36 17.50
C ILE A 3 21.26 -12.42 18.10
N GLY A 4 21.88 -11.27 18.39
CA GLY A 4 23.19 -11.21 19.04
C GLY A 4 23.15 -11.66 20.52
N LEU A 5 22.05 -11.44 21.23
CA LEU A 5 21.86 -12.00 22.58
C LEU A 5 21.65 -13.51 22.52
N LEU A 6 20.80 -13.99 21.61
CA LEU A 6 20.51 -15.41 21.43
C LEU A 6 21.74 -16.19 21.00
N SER A 7 22.63 -15.60 20.21
CA SER A 7 23.89 -16.24 19.81
C SER A 7 24.85 -16.50 20.99
N ARG A 8 24.71 -15.76 22.10
CA ARG A 8 25.42 -16.01 23.36
C ARG A 8 24.67 -16.95 24.29
N ILE A 9 23.34 -16.81 24.37
CA ILE A 9 22.49 -17.62 25.25
C ILE A 9 22.46 -19.09 24.82
N VAL A 10 22.38 -19.38 23.52
CA VAL A 10 22.28 -20.76 23.00
C VAL A 10 23.49 -21.62 23.42
N PRO A 11 24.76 -21.20 23.21
CA PRO A 11 25.92 -21.93 23.72
C PRO A 11 25.98 -22.04 25.24
N LEU A 12 25.58 -20.98 25.98
CA LEU A 12 25.58 -21.01 27.45
C LEU A 12 24.55 -22.01 28.01
N ARG A 13 23.37 -22.10 27.40
CA ARG A 13 22.35 -23.07 27.77
C ARG A 13 22.74 -24.50 27.43
N ALA A 14 23.43 -24.69 26.29
CA ALA A 14 24.01 -25.99 25.94
C ALA A 14 25.01 -26.48 27.00
N LYS A 15 25.87 -25.60 27.54
CA LYS A 15 26.80 -25.93 28.63
C LYS A 15 26.10 -26.30 29.95
N LYS A 16 24.91 -25.76 30.22
CA LYS A 16 24.10 -26.06 31.41
C LYS A 16 23.23 -27.31 31.27
N GLY A 17 23.34 -28.06 30.16
CA GLY A 17 22.53 -29.25 29.89
C GLY A 17 21.08 -28.96 29.46
N GLN A 18 20.73 -27.70 29.20
CA GLN A 18 19.39 -27.31 28.75
C GLN A 18 19.45 -26.83 27.30
N LEU A 19 19.26 -27.72 26.33
CA LEU A 19 19.38 -27.36 24.91
C LEU A 19 18.30 -26.34 24.47
N LEU A 20 18.71 -25.31 23.74
CA LEU A 20 17.83 -24.34 23.09
C LEU A 20 18.07 -24.39 21.57
N LYS A 21 17.05 -24.76 20.81
CA LYS A 21 17.09 -24.75 19.34
C LYS A 21 16.68 -23.36 18.85
N LEU A 22 17.54 -22.72 18.07
CA LEU A 22 17.29 -21.41 17.46
C LEU A 22 17.00 -21.60 15.97
N ILE A 23 15.82 -21.15 15.53
CA ILE A 23 15.44 -21.11 14.11
C ILE A 23 15.29 -19.64 13.75
N ILE A 24 16.02 -19.20 12.72
CA ILE A 24 15.91 -17.85 12.17
C ILE A 24 15.18 -17.96 10.84
N MET A 25 13.98 -17.40 10.78
CA MET A 25 13.22 -17.28 9.53
C MET A 25 13.50 -15.90 8.94
N SER A 26 13.90 -15.86 7.67
CA SER A 26 14.11 -14.61 6.93
C SER A 26 13.12 -14.51 5.78
N ALA A 27 12.52 -13.33 5.61
CA ALA A 27 11.65 -13.03 4.47
C ALA A 27 12.44 -12.70 3.19
N THR A 28 13.72 -12.33 3.32
CA THR A 28 14.59 -11.98 2.20
C THR A 28 15.81 -12.90 2.14
N LEU A 29 16.40 -13.05 0.96
CA LEU A 29 17.56 -13.92 0.71
C LEU A 29 18.89 -13.38 1.25
N ARG A 30 18.90 -12.30 2.05
CA ARG A 30 20.14 -11.74 2.64
C ARG A 30 20.64 -12.59 3.82
N VAL A 31 20.84 -13.89 3.57
CA VAL A 31 21.31 -14.89 4.55
C VAL A 31 22.78 -14.72 4.91
N GLU A 32 23.54 -14.03 4.06
CA GLU A 32 24.97 -13.74 4.20
C GLU A 32 25.28 -13.00 5.50
N ASP A 33 24.42 -12.07 5.92
CA ASP A 33 24.55 -11.33 7.17
C ASP A 33 24.59 -12.25 8.40
N PHE A 34 24.02 -13.46 8.29
CA PHE A 34 24.01 -14.48 9.34
C PHE A 34 25.07 -15.55 9.14
N THR A 35 25.30 -16.01 7.91
CA THR A 35 26.24 -17.13 7.64
C THR A 35 27.70 -16.69 7.61
N ALA A 36 28.00 -15.49 7.12
CA ALA A 36 29.36 -14.98 7.03
C ALA A 36 29.82 -14.28 8.33
N ASN A 37 28.89 -13.97 9.24
CA ASN A 37 29.19 -13.25 10.47
C ASN A 37 29.72 -14.18 11.57
N GLN A 38 31.03 -14.37 11.57
CA GLN A 38 31.75 -15.19 12.57
C GLN A 38 31.60 -14.68 14.02
N LYS A 39 31.24 -13.39 14.22
CA LYS A 39 30.98 -12.85 15.56
C LYS A 39 29.64 -13.32 16.14
N LEU A 40 28.65 -13.55 15.27
CA LEU A 40 27.35 -14.09 15.67
C LEU A 40 27.44 -15.59 15.85
N PHE A 41 27.88 -16.31 14.82
CA PHE A 41 27.96 -17.77 14.84
C PHE A 41 29.38 -18.20 14.45
N PRO A 42 30.16 -18.76 15.39
CA PRO A 42 31.52 -19.25 15.09
C PRO A 42 31.55 -20.39 14.07
N VAL A 43 30.44 -21.13 13.96
CA VAL A 43 30.21 -22.14 12.93
C VAL A 43 29.00 -21.66 12.12
N PRO A 44 29.11 -21.58 10.78
CA PRO A 44 28.01 -21.11 9.96
C PRO A 44 26.78 -22.02 10.13
N PRO A 45 25.60 -21.45 10.44
CA PRO A 45 24.39 -22.24 10.59
C PRO A 45 23.94 -22.82 9.23
N PRO A 46 23.29 -24.00 9.22
CA PRO A 46 22.74 -24.57 7.99
C PRO A 46 21.60 -23.69 7.46
N VAL A 47 21.58 -23.47 6.15
CA VAL A 47 20.54 -22.69 5.46
C VAL A 47 19.59 -23.64 4.77
N ILE A 48 18.29 -23.47 5.03
CA ILE A 48 17.22 -24.19 4.34
C ILE A 48 16.53 -23.19 3.41
N GLN A 49 16.61 -23.43 2.11
CA GLN A 49 15.89 -22.64 1.12
C GLN A 49 14.50 -23.25 0.91
N VAL A 50 13.47 -22.47 1.19
CA VAL A 50 12.08 -22.84 0.93
C VAL A 50 11.61 -21.99 -0.24
N ASP A 51 11.46 -22.61 -1.41
CA ASP A 51 11.03 -21.89 -2.61
C ASP A 51 9.55 -21.51 -2.48
N ALA A 52 9.27 -20.21 -2.63
CA ALA A 52 7.92 -19.70 -2.71
C ALA A 52 7.40 -19.81 -4.15
N ARG A 53 6.08 -20.00 -4.30
CA ARG A 53 5.42 -19.85 -5.60
C ARG A 53 5.48 -18.38 -5.99
N GLN A 54 6.22 -18.07 -7.04
CA GLN A 54 6.29 -16.73 -7.60
C GLN A 54 5.46 -16.66 -8.89
N PHE A 55 4.82 -15.51 -9.11
CA PHE A 55 4.26 -15.15 -10.40
C PHE A 55 5.25 -14.23 -11.11
N PRO A 56 5.44 -14.37 -12.44
CA PRO A 56 6.39 -13.53 -13.17
C PRO A 56 5.95 -12.06 -13.09
N VAL A 57 6.89 -11.18 -12.73
CA VAL A 57 6.67 -9.72 -12.66
C VAL A 57 7.55 -9.05 -13.70
N THR A 58 6.94 -8.36 -14.66
CA THR A 58 7.67 -7.62 -15.70
C THR A 58 8.01 -6.22 -15.21
N VAL A 59 9.31 -5.94 -15.06
CA VAL A 59 9.81 -4.63 -14.61
C VAL A 59 9.93 -3.67 -15.79
N HIS A 60 9.34 -2.48 -15.67
CA HIS A 60 9.38 -1.44 -16.69
C HIS A 60 10.08 -0.19 -16.14
N PHE A 61 11.11 0.27 -16.83
CA PHE A 61 11.85 1.49 -16.46
C PHE A 61 11.40 2.69 -17.30
N ASN A 62 11.39 3.88 -16.68
CA ASN A 62 11.25 5.12 -17.42
C ASN A 62 12.56 5.43 -18.16
N LYS A 63 12.45 6.05 -19.35
CA LYS A 63 13.63 6.50 -20.10
C LYS A 63 14.44 7.59 -19.39
N ARG A 64 13.77 8.40 -18.56
CA ARG A 64 14.36 9.48 -17.78
C ARG A 64 13.86 9.39 -16.34
N THR A 65 14.75 9.67 -15.39
CA THR A 65 14.41 9.80 -13.98
C THR A 65 13.86 11.20 -13.73
N PRO A 66 12.63 11.36 -13.22
CA PRO A 66 12.14 12.66 -12.82
C PRO A 66 12.89 13.16 -11.59
N LEU A 67 13.58 14.30 -11.74
CA LEU A 67 14.39 14.90 -10.67
C LEU A 67 13.62 15.93 -9.87
N GLU A 68 12.69 16.65 -10.51
CA GLU A 68 11.97 17.78 -9.91
C GLU A 68 10.62 17.36 -9.32
N ASP A 69 9.78 16.69 -10.12
CA ASP A 69 8.45 16.26 -9.70
C ASP A 69 8.18 14.78 -10.02
N TYR A 70 8.71 13.91 -9.16
CA TYR A 70 8.41 12.48 -9.26
C TYR A 70 6.95 12.18 -8.88
N SER A 71 6.31 13.03 -8.06
CA SER A 71 4.93 12.85 -7.60
C SER A 71 3.91 13.06 -8.74
N GLY A 72 4.13 14.05 -9.60
CA GLY A 72 3.35 14.32 -10.79
C GLY A 72 3.57 13.27 -11.88
N GLU A 73 4.82 12.84 -12.10
CA GLU A 73 5.10 11.72 -13.01
C GLU A 73 4.45 10.41 -12.54
N CYS A 74 4.45 10.17 -11.23
CA CYS A 74 3.75 9.04 -10.63
C CYS A 74 2.25 9.08 -10.95
N PHE A 75 1.60 10.23 -10.75
CA PHE A 75 0.20 10.42 -11.11
C PHE A 75 -0.06 10.17 -12.61
N ARG A 76 0.75 10.74 -13.50
CA ARG A 76 0.64 10.51 -14.94
C ARG A 76 0.75 9.02 -15.28
N LYS A 77 1.69 8.31 -14.65
CA LYS A 77 1.87 6.86 -14.85
C LYS A 77 0.66 6.05 -14.37
N VAL A 78 0.13 6.37 -13.19
CA VAL A 78 -1.08 5.72 -12.66
C VAL A 78 -2.27 5.92 -13.60
N CYS A 79 -2.50 7.15 -14.06
CA CYS A 79 -3.57 7.45 -15.02
C CYS A 79 -3.38 6.67 -16.34
N LYS A 80 -2.14 6.56 -16.83
CA LYS A 80 -1.83 5.78 -18.03
C LYS A 80 -2.14 4.30 -17.84
N ILE A 81 -1.73 3.71 -16.72
CA ILE A 81 -2.01 2.31 -16.38
C ILE A 81 -3.53 2.10 -16.29
N HIS A 82 -4.23 2.95 -15.56
CA HIS A 82 -5.67 2.83 -15.34
C HIS A 82 -6.50 2.90 -16.63
N ARG A 83 -6.06 3.71 -17.61
CA ARG A 83 -6.79 3.90 -18.89
C ARG A 83 -6.42 2.87 -19.97
N MET A 84 -5.17 2.41 -19.99
CA MET A 84 -4.64 1.64 -21.13
C MET A 84 -4.41 0.15 -20.85
N LEU A 85 -4.29 -0.25 -19.58
CA LEU A 85 -4.00 -1.64 -19.22
C LEU A 85 -5.28 -2.38 -18.78
N PRO A 86 -5.29 -3.72 -18.87
CA PRO A 86 -6.39 -4.54 -18.37
C PRO A 86 -6.68 -4.29 -16.88
N PRO A 87 -7.91 -4.59 -16.40
CA PRO A 87 -8.30 -4.35 -15.02
C PRO A 87 -7.40 -5.10 -14.04
N GLY A 88 -6.96 -4.39 -12.99
CA GLY A 88 -6.10 -4.90 -11.94
C GLY A 88 -5.85 -3.86 -10.85
N GLY A 89 -5.38 -4.30 -9.69
CA GLY A 89 -4.99 -3.39 -8.61
C GLY A 89 -3.71 -2.62 -8.95
N ILE A 90 -3.65 -1.35 -8.56
CA ILE A 90 -2.46 -0.50 -8.71
C ILE A 90 -1.93 -0.16 -7.32
N LEU A 91 -0.71 -0.58 -7.00
CA LEU A 91 0.00 -0.20 -5.78
C LEU A 91 1.08 0.82 -6.13
N VAL A 92 1.06 1.95 -5.42
CA VAL A 92 1.97 3.08 -5.64
C VAL A 92 2.74 3.35 -4.36
N PHE A 93 4.06 3.46 -4.46
CA PHE A 93 4.93 3.82 -3.34
C PHE A 93 5.33 5.29 -3.44
N LEU A 94 5.13 6.03 -2.34
CA LEU A 94 5.54 7.42 -2.14
C LEU A 94 6.31 7.52 -0.82
N THR A 95 7.01 8.63 -0.59
CA THR A 95 7.92 8.74 0.55
C THR A 95 7.22 9.26 1.81
N GLY A 96 6.32 10.24 1.65
CA GLY A 96 5.68 10.94 2.76
C GLY A 96 4.17 10.81 2.79
N GLN A 97 3.60 10.90 3.99
CA GLN A 97 2.14 10.89 4.20
C GLN A 97 1.44 12.03 3.45
N ALA A 98 2.02 13.25 3.46
CA ALA A 98 1.45 14.40 2.75
C ALA A 98 1.33 14.15 1.23
N GLU A 99 2.36 13.53 0.63
CA GLU A 99 2.36 13.16 -0.79
C GLU A 99 1.31 12.09 -1.09
N VAL A 100 1.17 11.09 -0.21
CA VAL A 100 0.12 10.06 -0.30
C VAL A 100 -1.26 10.70 -0.31
N HIS A 101 -1.57 11.56 0.66
CA HIS A 101 -2.88 12.22 0.72
C HIS A 101 -3.13 13.14 -0.49
N SER A 102 -2.11 13.89 -0.93
CA SER A 102 -2.19 14.75 -2.11
C SER A 102 -2.50 13.92 -3.37
N LEU A 103 -1.77 12.83 -3.60
CA LEU A 103 -1.99 11.94 -4.74
C LEU A 103 -3.37 11.28 -4.69
N CYS A 104 -3.80 10.78 -3.53
CA CYS A 104 -5.13 10.19 -3.36
C CYS A 104 -6.25 11.21 -3.67
N ARG A 105 -6.14 12.45 -3.17
CA ARG A 105 -7.11 13.52 -3.48
C ARG A 105 -7.14 13.81 -4.98
N ARG A 106 -5.96 13.93 -5.61
CA ARG A 106 -5.84 14.19 -7.05
C ARG A 106 -6.44 13.07 -7.91
N LEU A 107 -6.22 11.80 -7.54
CA LEU A 107 -6.79 10.64 -8.22
C LEU A 107 -8.32 10.58 -8.08
N ARG A 108 -8.86 10.78 -6.87
CA ARG A 108 -10.32 10.80 -6.65
C ARG A 108 -11.01 11.92 -7.42
N LYS A 109 -10.36 13.09 -7.52
CA LYS A 109 -10.85 14.21 -8.35
C LYS A 109 -10.83 13.87 -9.84
N SER A 110 -9.82 13.15 -10.30
CA SER A 110 -9.63 12.82 -11.72
C SER A 110 -10.51 11.66 -12.20
N PHE A 111 -10.85 10.74 -11.30
CA PHE A 111 -11.72 9.60 -11.55
C PHE A 111 -12.84 9.60 -10.51
N PRO A 112 -13.81 10.54 -10.62
CA PRO A 112 -14.92 10.60 -9.69
C PRO A 112 -15.75 9.32 -9.81
N PHE A 113 -16.05 8.71 -8.67
CA PHE A 113 -16.93 7.55 -8.63
C PHE A 113 -18.38 8.03 -8.76
N CYS A 114 -18.99 7.78 -9.92
CA CYS A 114 -20.43 8.01 -10.10
C CYS A 114 -21.18 6.91 -9.32
N LYS A 115 -21.77 7.24 -8.18
CA LYS A 115 -22.64 6.35 -7.39
C LYS A 115 -23.99 6.11 -8.07
N ASN A 116 -24.04 5.65 -9.32
CA ASN A 116 -25.28 5.26 -9.96
C ASN A 116 -25.17 3.84 -10.52
N ALA A 117 -26.05 2.96 -10.03
CA ALA A 117 -26.37 1.60 -10.50
C ALA A 117 -25.78 0.38 -9.76
N THR A 118 -25.86 0.34 -8.42
CA THR A 118 -26.32 -0.88 -7.71
C THR A 118 -26.86 -0.51 -6.33
N PRO A 119 -28.14 -0.76 -5.99
CA PRO A 119 -28.63 -0.56 -4.63
C PRO A 119 -28.12 -1.73 -3.78
N GLY A 120 -27.05 -1.54 -3.00
CA GLY A 120 -26.64 -2.56 -2.03
C GLY A 120 -25.19 -2.57 -1.55
N PHE A 121 -24.29 -1.72 -2.06
CA PHE A 121 -22.93 -1.63 -1.51
C PHE A 121 -22.60 -0.19 -1.13
N GLU A 122 -23.11 0.22 0.02
CA GLU A 122 -22.75 1.47 0.68
C GLU A 122 -21.34 1.28 1.28
N PHE A 123 -20.33 1.94 0.70
CA PHE A 123 -19.17 2.32 1.51
C PHE A 123 -19.66 3.41 2.44
N GLU A 124 -19.95 3.03 3.68
CA GLU A 124 -20.24 3.97 4.75
C GLU A 124 -19.01 4.86 4.95
N ASP A 125 -19.25 6.16 4.85
CA ASP A 125 -18.32 7.19 5.32
C ASP A 125 -18.16 7.00 6.84
N ASP A 126 -16.93 7.00 7.34
CA ASP A 126 -16.57 6.78 8.76
C ASP A 126 -17.02 7.97 9.64
N SER A 127 -18.32 8.24 9.66
CA SER A 127 -18.95 9.23 10.52
C SER A 127 -19.47 8.55 11.79
N VAL A 128 -19.06 9.10 12.93
CA VAL A 128 -19.39 8.70 14.32
C VAL A 128 -20.89 8.47 14.61
N GLU A 129 -21.79 8.95 13.76
CA GLU A 129 -23.24 8.72 13.89
C GLU A 129 -23.72 7.33 13.46
N ALA A 130 -23.07 6.69 12.48
CA ALA A 130 -23.47 5.36 11.97
C ALA A 130 -23.29 4.26 13.04
N VAL A 131 -22.23 4.38 13.85
CA VAL A 131 -21.89 3.49 14.97
C VAL A 131 -23.01 3.43 16.04
N ARG A 132 -23.75 4.53 16.22
CA ARG A 132 -24.83 4.60 17.23
C ARG A 132 -26.11 3.89 16.79
N ARG A 133 -26.38 3.83 15.48
CA ARG A 133 -27.60 3.20 14.94
C ARG A 133 -27.48 1.69 14.84
N PHE A 134 -26.29 1.16 14.52
CA PHE A 134 -26.05 -0.28 14.42
C PHE A 134 -26.11 -1.03 15.76
N LYS A 135 -25.84 -0.35 16.88
CA LYS A 135 -25.87 -0.95 18.22
C LYS A 135 -27.28 -1.26 18.75
N LYS A 136 -28.35 -0.64 18.22
CA LYS A 136 -29.73 -0.88 18.69
C LYS A 136 -30.40 -2.12 18.05
N SER A 137 -29.93 -2.60 16.90
CA SER A 137 -30.60 -3.69 16.17
C SER A 137 -30.11 -5.10 16.52
N LYS A 138 -28.96 -5.24 17.21
CA LYS A 138 -28.33 -6.55 17.48
C LYS A 138 -28.75 -7.24 18.79
N GLN A 139 -29.66 -6.66 19.58
CA GLN A 139 -29.99 -7.21 20.92
C GLN A 139 -30.94 -8.42 20.89
N LYS A 140 -31.44 -8.87 19.71
CA LYS A 140 -32.52 -9.86 19.65
C LYS A 140 -32.18 -11.24 19.07
N LYS A 141 -30.95 -11.54 18.66
CA LYS A 141 -30.63 -12.88 18.10
C LYS A 141 -29.20 -13.32 18.39
N LYS A 142 -29.07 -14.19 19.40
CA LYS A 142 -28.40 -15.51 19.34
C LYS A 142 -28.00 -15.97 20.75
N ASN A 143 -28.98 -16.51 21.47
CA ASN A 143 -28.71 -17.66 22.31
C ASN A 143 -28.49 -18.88 21.39
N THR A 144 -27.65 -19.80 21.85
CA THR A 144 -27.44 -21.17 21.33
C THR A 144 -26.38 -21.34 20.24
N LEU A 145 -25.12 -21.52 20.67
CA LEU A 145 -24.21 -22.64 20.30
C LEU A 145 -22.76 -22.30 20.73
N GLN A 146 -22.13 -23.23 21.46
CA GLN A 146 -20.74 -23.12 21.90
C GLN A 146 -19.80 -23.04 20.69
N SER A 147 -19.00 -21.97 20.61
CA SER A 147 -17.96 -21.80 19.60
C SER A 147 -16.66 -21.35 20.26
N LEU A 148 -15.55 -21.82 19.69
CA LEU A 148 -14.14 -21.51 19.99
C LEU A 148 -13.88 -20.06 20.48
N PRO A 149 -12.83 -19.82 21.28
CA PRO A 149 -12.49 -18.50 21.77
C PRO A 149 -12.37 -17.51 20.60
N LYS A 150 -13.25 -16.51 20.59
CA LYS A 150 -13.21 -15.41 19.62
C LYS A 150 -12.08 -14.47 20.03
N ILE A 151 -10.99 -14.52 19.27
CA ILE A 151 -10.00 -13.45 19.30
C ILE A 151 -10.62 -12.29 18.54
N ASP A 152 -10.95 -11.23 19.26
CA ASP A 152 -11.47 -9.99 18.69
C ASP A 152 -10.29 -9.10 18.29
N LEU A 153 -10.10 -8.84 17.00
CA LEU A 153 -9.01 -8.00 16.50
C LEU A 153 -9.24 -6.52 16.86
N ASP A 154 -10.46 -6.13 17.25
CA ASP A 154 -10.78 -4.77 17.68
C ASP A 154 -10.19 -4.44 19.06
N ASN A 155 -9.74 -5.45 19.83
CA ASN A 155 -8.98 -5.24 21.07
C ASN A 155 -7.54 -4.75 20.83
N TYR A 156 -7.04 -4.77 19.60
CA TYR A 156 -5.77 -4.19 19.21
C TYR A 156 -6.00 -2.92 18.40
N SER A 157 -6.63 -1.92 19.03
CA SER A 157 -6.74 -0.58 18.45
C SER A 157 -5.36 0.07 18.39
N ILE A 158 -4.83 0.23 17.17
CA ILE A 158 -3.71 1.14 16.90
C ILE A 158 -4.30 2.55 16.89
N LEU A 159 -4.52 3.10 18.08
CA LEU A 159 -4.70 4.55 18.20
C LEU A 159 -3.32 5.18 18.03
N PRO A 160 -3.15 6.17 17.13
CA PRO A 160 -1.97 7.01 17.16
C PRO A 160 -1.85 7.58 18.57
N ILE A 161 -0.69 7.40 19.20
CA ILE A 161 -0.35 8.17 20.39
C ILE A 161 -0.37 9.63 19.95
N ASP A 162 -1.34 10.37 20.50
CA ASP A 162 -1.44 11.82 20.44
C ASP A 162 -0.27 12.39 21.25
N GLU A 163 0.90 12.51 20.61
CA GLU A 163 1.95 13.39 21.08
C GLU A 163 1.49 14.81 20.73
N GLY A 164 1.07 15.53 21.77
CA GLY A 164 0.35 16.79 21.68
C GLY A 164 1.05 17.84 20.82
N ASP A 165 0.22 18.51 20.04
CA ASP A 165 0.51 19.78 19.40
C ASP A 165 0.93 20.82 20.47
N GLU A 166 2.22 21.14 20.52
CA GLU A 166 2.70 22.41 21.06
C GLU A 166 2.81 23.42 19.92
N ASP A 167 1.79 24.28 19.82
CA ASP A 167 1.78 25.64 19.31
C ASP A 167 2.96 26.12 18.44
N ARG A 168 2.72 26.28 17.14
CA ARG A 168 3.33 27.36 16.34
C ARG A 168 2.32 27.95 15.36
N GLU A 169 1.57 28.92 15.86
CA GLU A 169 0.96 29.99 15.08
C GLU A 169 2.05 30.73 14.28
N ALA A 170 1.93 30.74 12.96
CA ALA A 170 2.56 31.74 12.10
C ALA A 170 1.51 32.16 11.08
N ALA A 171 0.78 33.21 11.43
CA ALA A 171 -0.01 34.01 10.51
C ALA A 171 0.95 34.82 9.64
N GLU A 172 0.88 34.65 8.32
CA GLU A 172 1.29 35.68 7.36
C GLU A 172 0.24 35.71 6.24
N ASP A 173 -0.45 36.85 6.17
CA ASP A 173 -1.24 37.32 5.03
C ASP A 173 -0.38 37.35 3.77
N ASP A 174 -0.96 36.98 2.62
CA ASP A 174 -0.75 37.74 1.39
C ASP A 174 -1.91 37.45 0.42
N GLU A 175 -2.67 38.51 0.19
CA GLU A 175 -3.64 38.68 -0.89
C GLU A 175 -2.92 38.87 -2.24
N GLU A 176 -3.68 38.58 -3.31
CA GLU A 176 -3.46 39.05 -4.69
C GLU A 176 -2.52 38.25 -5.62
N ALA A 177 -3.14 37.49 -6.54
CA ALA A 177 -2.98 37.68 -7.99
C ALA A 177 -3.90 36.73 -8.78
N ASN A 178 -5.03 37.27 -9.25
CA ASN A 178 -5.70 36.77 -10.45
C ASN A 178 -4.76 36.96 -11.65
N SER A 179 -4.37 35.88 -12.31
CA SER A 179 -4.01 35.95 -13.73
C SER A 179 -4.54 34.72 -14.45
N ALA A 180 -5.41 34.99 -15.41
CA ALA A 180 -6.00 34.03 -16.31
C ALA A 180 -4.92 33.35 -17.16
N GLY A 181 -5.03 32.03 -17.28
CA GLY A 181 -4.27 31.22 -18.23
C GLY A 181 -5.16 30.09 -18.73
N SER A 182 -5.90 30.38 -19.79
CA SER A 182 -6.63 29.41 -20.60
C SER A 182 -5.67 28.51 -21.40
N ASP A 183 -6.24 27.41 -21.88
CA ASP A 183 -5.73 26.45 -22.87
C ASP A 183 -4.73 25.39 -22.38
N LEU A 184 -5.12 24.12 -22.53
CA LEU A 184 -4.57 23.25 -23.57
C LEU A 184 -5.53 22.05 -23.77
N ASP A 185 -6.32 22.16 -24.83
CA ASP A 185 -7.11 21.07 -25.41
C ASP A 185 -6.19 19.89 -25.80
N LEU A 186 -6.54 18.68 -25.33
CA LEU A 186 -5.97 17.46 -25.86
C LEU A 186 -6.90 16.92 -26.95
N ASP A 187 -6.68 17.42 -28.16
CA ASP A 187 -7.25 16.91 -29.40
C ASP A 187 -6.83 15.43 -29.60
N LEU A 188 -7.83 14.55 -29.59
CA LEU A 188 -7.67 13.15 -29.97
C LEU A 188 -8.59 12.92 -31.16
N GLY A 189 -8.00 13.02 -32.36
CA GLY A 189 -8.65 12.68 -33.61
C GLY A 189 -9.28 11.28 -33.56
N GLU A 190 -10.60 11.25 -33.53
CA GLU A 190 -11.38 10.11 -33.99
C GLU A 190 -11.27 10.04 -35.50
N ASN A 191 -10.81 8.91 -36.03
CA ASN A 191 -11.32 8.46 -37.32
C ASN A 191 -11.74 7.00 -37.16
N CYS A 192 -13.06 6.87 -37.03
CA CYS A 192 -13.80 5.63 -36.98
C CYS A 192 -13.79 4.96 -38.36
N LEU A 193 -13.61 3.64 -38.37
CA LEU A 193 -13.68 2.78 -39.54
C LEU A 193 -15.14 2.62 -40.01
N GLN A 194 -15.39 2.85 -41.30
CA GLN A 194 -16.43 2.28 -42.20
C GLN A 194 -16.52 3.22 -43.43
N GLU A 195 -16.64 2.86 -44.71
CA GLU A 195 -16.98 1.68 -45.53
C GLU A 195 -16.29 1.94 -46.90
N GLY A 196 -15.89 0.95 -47.71
CA GLY A 196 -16.79 0.36 -48.70
C GLY A 196 -16.38 0.72 -50.15
N GLU A 197 -16.06 -0.32 -50.92
CA GLU A 197 -16.13 -0.46 -52.40
C GLU A 197 -15.01 0.07 -53.35
N LYS A 198 -14.65 -0.86 -54.25
CA LYS A 198 -13.75 -0.89 -55.44
C LYS A 198 -14.32 -0.04 -56.63
N PRO A 199 -13.77 -0.02 -57.89
CA PRO A 199 -12.64 -0.75 -58.53
C PRO A 199 -11.70 0.06 -59.46
N ASP A 200 -10.70 -0.67 -60.00
CA ASP A 200 -10.02 -0.57 -61.32
C ASP A 200 -9.21 0.68 -61.74
N SER A 201 -7.93 0.49 -62.04
CA SER A 201 -7.40 0.29 -63.43
C SER A 201 -5.97 0.80 -63.60
N SER A 202 -5.23 0.01 -64.41
CA SER A 202 -3.96 0.29 -65.11
C SER A 202 -2.64 0.20 -64.34
#